data_AF-A0A529MU29-F1
#
_entry.id   AF-A0A529MU29-F1
#
_cell.length_a   1.000
_cell.length_b   1.000
_cell.length_c   1.000
_cell.angle_alpha   90.00
_cell.angle_beta   90.00
_cell.angle_gamma   90.00
#
_symmetry.space_group_name_H-M   'P 1'
#
loop_
_entity.id
_entity.type
_entity.pdbx_description
1 polymer ?
#
loop_
_entity_poly.entity_id
_entity_poly.type
_entity_poly.pdbx_seq_one_letter_code
_entity_poly.pdbx_strand_id
1 'polypeptide(L)'
;VVTPAFQPYVVPLTLVILAVVFAVQRFGTGGVGLVFGPVTAIWFLAIGLSGLNHIIDDPEILWAISPHYIVAFLINSPDVSFVTIGAVFLAVTGAEALYADLGHFGRKPIVLAWLAIVFPCLLLNYAGQGAY
;
A
#
# COMPACT_ATOMS: atom_id res chain seq x y z
N VAL A 1 9.33 -0.77 18.72
CA VAL A 1 10.39 0.26 18.79
C VAL A 1 11.65 -0.29 18.16
N VAL A 2 12.11 0.27 17.03
CA VAL A 2 13.39 -0.09 16.41
C VAL A 2 14.50 0.58 17.22
N THR A 3 15.45 -0.20 17.74
CA THR A 3 16.54 0.28 18.60
C THR A 3 17.33 1.44 17.95
N PRO A 4 17.60 2.55 18.66
CA PRO A 4 18.35 3.70 18.12
C PRO A 4 19.73 3.37 17.55
N ALA A 5 20.31 2.23 17.94
CA ALA A 5 21.59 1.73 17.48
C ALA A 5 21.69 1.54 15.95
N PHE A 6 20.56 1.34 15.26
CA PHE A 6 20.57 1.16 13.80
C PHE A 6 20.43 2.46 13.01
N GLN A 7 20.11 3.59 13.65
CA GLN A 7 19.97 4.90 12.99
C GLN A 7 21.17 5.28 12.11
N PRO A 8 22.44 5.12 12.54
CA PRO A 8 23.60 5.48 11.72
C PRO A 8 23.74 4.63 10.45
N TYR A 9 23.16 3.42 10.43
CA TYR A 9 23.28 2.49 9.31
C TYR A 9 22.17 2.64 8.26
N VAL A 10 21.12 3.40 8.55
CA VAL A 10 19.99 3.60 7.61
C VAL A 10 20.49 4.17 6.29
N VAL A 11 21.17 5.32 6.32
CA VAL A 11 21.63 6.00 5.10
C VAL A 11 22.61 5.14 4.28
N PRO A 12 23.70 4.57 4.86
CA PRO A 12 24.59 3.70 4.11
C PRO A 12 23.89 2.49 3.50
N LEU A 13 23.02 1.83 4.26
CA LEU A 13 22.32 0.64 3.78
C LEU A 13 21.34 0.98 2.65
N THR A 14 20.61 2.09 2.75
CA THR A 14 19.74 2.57 1.67
C THR A 14 20.54 2.83 0.40
N LEU A 15 21.70 3.48 0.49
CA LEU A 15 22.57 3.70 -0.68
C LEU A 15 23.04 2.39 -1.31
N VAL A 16 23.41 1.39 -0.50
CA VAL A 16 23.81 0.07 -0.99
C VAL A 16 22.65 -0.64 -1.68
N ILE A 17 21.45 -0.64 -1.08
CA ILE A 17 20.25 -1.24 -1.67
C ILE A 17 19.93 -0.58 -3.02
N LEU A 18 19.92 0.76 -3.07
CA LEU A 18 19.67 1.49 -4.31
C LEU A 18 20.72 1.16 -5.37
N ALA A 19 22.01 1.18 -5.02
CA ALA A 19 23.08 0.85 -5.96
C ALA A 19 22.91 -0.56 -6.55
N VAL A 20 22.56 -1.56 -5.72
CA VAL A 20 22.28 -2.92 -6.17
C VAL A 20 21.07 -2.98 -7.09
N VAL A 21 19.95 -2.36 -6.71
CA VAL A 21 18.72 -2.35 -7.53
C VAL A 21 18.97 -1.70 -8.88
N PHE A 22 19.60 -0.52 -8.92
CA PHE A 22 19.93 0.17 -10.18
C PHE A 22 20.97 -0.60 -11.01
N ALA A 23 21.95 -1.22 -10.38
CA ALA A 23 22.92 -2.06 -11.09
C ALA A 23 22.25 -3.25 -11.78
N VAL A 24 21.20 -3.82 -11.20
CA VAL A 24 20.43 -4.93 -11.80
C VAL A 24 19.51 -4.44 -12.92
N GLN A 25 19.01 -3.20 -12.86
CA GLN A 25 18.14 -2.64 -13.92
C GLN A 25 18.83 -2.55 -15.29
N ARG A 26 20.17 -2.52 -15.37
CA ARG A 26 20.93 -2.53 -16.63
C ARG A 26 20.66 -3.77 -17.50
N PHE A 27 20.18 -4.87 -16.91
CA PHE A 27 19.87 -6.12 -17.61
C PHE A 27 18.46 -6.13 -18.23
N GLY A 28 17.75 -5.01 -18.16
CA GLY A 28 16.42 -4.83 -18.76
C GLY A 28 15.30 -4.95 -17.74
N THR A 29 14.32 -4.05 -17.85
CA THR A 29 13.16 -3.95 -16.94
C THR A 29 12.26 -5.19 -16.97
N GLY A 30 12.25 -5.94 -18.08
CA GLY A 30 11.48 -7.19 -18.21
C GLY A 30 11.99 -8.32 -17.31
N GLY A 31 13.32 -8.50 -17.21
CA GLY A 31 13.91 -9.52 -16.34
C GLY A 31 13.74 -9.20 -14.86
N VAL A 32 13.85 -7.92 -14.51
CA VAL A 32 13.59 -7.43 -13.14
C VAL A 32 12.13 -7.63 -12.77
N GLY A 33 11.20 -7.30 -13.67
CA GLY A 33 9.77 -7.50 -13.45
C GLY A 33 9.37 -8.95 -13.17
N LEU A 34 10.08 -9.93 -13.75
CA LEU A 34 9.83 -11.36 -13.52
C LEU A 34 10.12 -11.79 -12.08
N VAL A 35 11.08 -11.16 -11.40
CA VAL A 35 11.44 -11.45 -10.01
C VAL A 35 10.61 -10.60 -9.05
N PHE A 36 10.49 -9.30 -9.34
CA PHE A 36 9.77 -8.37 -8.47
C PHE A 36 8.26 -8.64 -8.44
N GLY A 37 7.66 -9.09 -9.54
CA GLY A 37 6.23 -9.40 -9.61
C GLY A 37 5.81 -10.47 -8.58
N PRO A 38 6.39 -11.68 -8.60
CA PRO A 38 6.11 -12.73 -7.62
C PRO A 38 6.41 -12.32 -6.18
N VAL A 39 7.54 -11.65 -5.93
CA VAL A 39 7.90 -11.17 -4.58
C VAL A 39 6.84 -10.19 -4.06
N THR A 40 6.41 -9.25 -4.91
CA THR A 40 5.37 -8.28 -4.56
C THR A 40 4.03 -8.96 -4.32
N ALA A 41 3.67 -9.97 -5.13
CA ALA A 41 2.44 -10.74 -4.95
C ALA A 41 2.45 -11.51 -3.61
N ILE A 42 3.56 -12.18 -3.27
CA ILE A 42 3.73 -12.87 -1.99
C ILE A 42 3.60 -11.87 -0.83
N TRP A 43 4.22 -10.70 -0.95
CA TRP A 43 4.12 -9.65 0.06
C TRP A 43 2.68 -9.17 0.26
N PHE A 44 1.94 -8.89 -0.82
CA PHE A 44 0.53 -8.52 -0.74
C PHE A 44 -0.32 -9.60 -0.07
N LEU A 45 -0.13 -10.86 -0.46
CA LEU A 45 -0.83 -11.98 0.16
C LEU A 45 -0.51 -12.11 1.65
N ALA A 46 0.75 -11.91 2.04
CA ALA A 46 1.16 -11.97 3.44
C ALA A 46 0.47 -10.87 4.28
N ILE A 47 0.44 -9.62 3.82
CA ILE A 47 -0.23 -8.54 4.56
C ILE A 47 -1.76 -8.70 4.56
N GLY A 48 -2.33 -9.24 3.49
CA GLY A 48 -3.76 -9.50 3.38
C GLY A 48 -4.21 -10.62 4.32
N LEU A 49 -3.47 -11.72 4.38
CA LEU A 49 -3.71 -12.82 5.35
C LEU A 49 -3.52 -12.35 6.79
N SER A 50 -2.50 -11.54 7.05
CA SER A 50 -2.29 -10.94 8.37
C SER A 50 -3.46 -10.04 8.76
N GLY A 51 -3.98 -9.22 7.83
CA GLY A 51 -5.14 -8.37 8.08
C GLY A 51 -6.41 -9.20 8.34
N LEU A 52 -6.61 -10.25 7.56
CA LEU A 52 -7.74 -11.17 7.71
C LEU A 52 -7.79 -11.81 9.10
N ASN A 53 -6.65 -12.22 9.66
CA ASN A 53 -6.60 -12.77 11.02
C ASN A 53 -7.18 -11.80 12.06
N HIS A 54 -6.82 -10.51 11.99
CA HIS A 54 -7.32 -9.50 12.92
C HIS A 54 -8.82 -9.20 12.72
N ILE A 55 -9.31 -9.25 11.49
CA ILE A 55 -10.75 -9.09 11.20
C ILE A 55 -11.57 -10.24 11.78
N ILE A 56 -11.01 -11.46 11.82
CA ILE A 56 -11.69 -12.62 12.42
C ILE A 56 -11.77 -12.46 13.94
N ASP A 57 -10.74 -11.87 14.56
CA ASP A 57 -10.71 -11.61 16.00
C ASP A 57 -11.72 -10.53 16.42
N ASP A 58 -11.88 -9.46 15.63
CA ASP A 58 -12.93 -8.45 15.82
C ASP A 58 -13.74 -8.15 14.54
N PRO A 59 -14.84 -8.89 14.29
CA PRO A 59 -15.68 -8.70 13.12
C PRO A 59 -16.44 -7.38 13.09
N GLU A 60 -16.51 -6.62 14.21
CA GLU A 60 -17.24 -5.36 14.26
C GLU A 60 -16.63 -4.32 13.30
N ILE A 61 -15.35 -4.46 12.95
CA ILE A 61 -14.68 -3.59 11.98
C ILE A 61 -15.36 -3.56 10.60
N LEU A 62 -16.12 -4.60 10.24
CA LEU A 62 -16.87 -4.63 8.98
C LEU A 62 -17.98 -3.57 8.92
N TRP A 63 -18.47 -3.08 10.07
CA TRP A 63 -19.40 -1.96 10.12
C TRP A 63 -18.78 -0.67 9.58
N ALA A 64 -17.45 -0.52 9.64
CA ALA A 64 -16.72 0.67 9.16
C ALA A 64 -16.91 0.95 7.67
N ILE A 65 -17.40 -0.03 6.89
CA ILE A 65 -17.80 0.15 5.48
C ILE A 65 -18.95 1.15 5.35
N SER A 66 -19.79 1.27 6.38
CA SER A 66 -20.98 2.10 6.31
C SER A 66 -20.63 3.60 6.37
N PRO A 67 -21.18 4.43 5.47
CA PRO A 67 -20.83 5.85 5.34
C PRO A 67 -21.09 6.70 6.59
N HIS A 68 -21.90 6.22 7.54
CA HIS A 68 -22.18 6.96 8.76
C HIS A 68 -20.91 7.25 9.58
N TYR A 69 -19.91 6.36 9.57
CA TYR A 69 -18.66 6.58 10.30
C TYR A 69 -17.86 7.75 9.75
N ILE A 70 -17.80 7.90 8.42
CA ILE A 70 -17.07 9.04 7.84
C ILE A 70 -17.81 10.35 8.12
N VAL A 71 -19.15 10.36 8.05
CA VAL A 71 -19.95 11.56 8.40
C VAL A 71 -19.76 11.92 9.87
N ALA A 72 -19.82 10.94 10.77
CA ALA A 72 -19.58 11.15 12.19
C ALA A 72 -18.16 11.65 12.46
N PHE A 73 -17.15 11.13 11.77
CA PHE A 73 -15.76 11.57 11.88
C PHE A 73 -15.58 13.04 11.47
N LEU A 74 -16.19 13.44 10.34
CA LEU A 74 -16.16 14.82 9.84
C LEU A 74 -16.77 15.80 10.84
N ILE A 75 -17.85 15.42 11.52
CA ILE A 75 -18.56 16.29 12.47
C ILE A 75 -17.84 16.33 13.83
N ASN A 76 -17.42 15.17 14.34
CA ASN A 76 -16.87 15.06 15.70
C ASN A 76 -15.40 15.44 15.79
N SER A 77 -14.66 15.45 14.68
CA SER A 77 -13.23 15.77 14.66
C SER A 77 -12.85 16.58 13.41
N PRO A 78 -13.35 17.82 13.26
CA PRO A 78 -13.21 18.61 12.04
C PRO A 78 -11.75 18.94 11.69
N ASP A 79 -10.90 19.24 12.67
CA ASP A 79 -9.50 19.61 12.41
C ASP A 79 -8.70 18.44 11.82
N VAL A 80 -8.81 17.25 12.43
CA VAL A 80 -8.14 16.03 11.99
C VAL A 80 -8.75 15.54 10.67
N SER A 81 -10.07 15.62 10.55
CA SER A 81 -10.82 15.26 9.35
C SER A 81 -10.38 16.08 8.14
N PHE A 82 -10.21 17.39 8.30
CA PHE A 82 -9.78 18.27 7.21
C PHE A 82 -8.43 17.84 6.63
N VAL A 83 -7.45 17.59 7.50
CA VAL A 83 -6.11 17.14 7.09
C VAL A 83 -6.18 15.74 6.45
N THR A 84 -6.99 14.84 7.02
CA THR A 84 -7.12 13.45 6.54
C THR A 84 -7.74 13.41 5.16
N ILE A 85 -8.84 14.13 4.93
CA ILE A 85 -9.47 14.24 3.61
C ILE A 85 -8.52 14.89 2.59
N GLY A 86 -7.79 15.95 2.99
CA GLY A 86 -6.77 16.55 2.14
C GLY A 86 -5.70 15.55 1.69
N ALA A 87 -5.22 14.70 2.60
CA ALA A 87 -4.27 13.63 2.27
C ALA A 87 -4.86 12.59 1.30
N VAL A 88 -6.14 12.23 1.46
CA VAL A 88 -6.84 11.32 0.53
C VAL A 88 -6.89 11.93 -0.87
N PHE A 89 -7.29 13.20 -1.01
CA PHE A 89 -7.31 13.88 -2.31
C PHE A 89 -5.91 13.97 -2.94
N LEU A 90 -4.88 14.25 -2.14
CA LEU A 90 -3.49 14.30 -2.62
C LEU A 90 -3.01 12.92 -3.11
N ALA A 91 -3.42 11.84 -2.44
CA ALA A 91 -3.12 10.48 -2.89
C ALA A 91 -3.81 10.16 -4.22
N VAL A 92 -5.06 10.58 -4.41
CA VAL A 92 -5.82 10.38 -5.66
C VAL A 92 -5.17 11.12 -6.83
N THR A 93 -4.78 12.39 -6.65
CA THR A 93 -4.11 13.15 -7.72
C THR A 93 -2.72 12.60 -8.04
N GLY A 94 -1.98 12.10 -7.03
CA GLY A 94 -0.72 11.39 -7.24
C GLY A 94 -0.91 10.09 -8.03
N ALA A 95 -2.00 9.36 -7.80
CA ALA A 95 -2.32 8.14 -8.56
C ALA A 95 -2.59 8.45 -10.03
N GLU A 96 -3.35 9.50 -10.35
CA GLU A 96 -3.61 9.91 -11.75
C GLU A 96 -2.31 10.23 -12.51
N ALA A 97 -1.37 10.93 -11.86
CA ALA A 97 -0.05 11.22 -12.43
C ALA A 97 0.76 9.95 -12.70
N LEU A 98 0.74 8.99 -11.76
CA LEU A 98 1.41 7.70 -11.92
C LEU A 98 0.79 6.88 -13.08
N TYR A 99 -0.54 6.85 -13.19
CA TYR A 99 -1.22 6.13 -14.26
C TYR A 99 -0.97 6.72 -15.65
N ALA A 100 -0.78 8.05 -15.74
CA ALA A 100 -0.41 8.71 -17.00
C ALA A 100 0.98 8.26 -17.51
N ASP A 101 1.90 7.95 -16.60
CA ASP A 101 3.28 7.54 -16.93
C ASP A 101 3.40 6.04 -17.27
N LEU A 102 2.43 5.21 -16.86
CA LEU A 102 2.37 3.78 -17.15
C LEU A 102 1.93 3.45 -18.60
N GLY A 103 1.88 4.43 -19.51
CA GLY A 103 1.35 4.30 -20.87
C GLY A 103 2.01 3.21 -21.74
N HIS A 104 3.16 2.68 -21.33
CA HIS A 104 3.83 1.55 -21.98
C HIS A 104 3.29 0.16 -21.56
N PHE A 105 2.48 0.08 -20.51
CA PHE A 105 1.79 -1.14 -20.08
C PHE A 105 0.34 -1.13 -20.56
N GLY A 106 -0.15 -2.30 -20.98
CA GLY A 106 -1.56 -2.44 -21.34
C GLY A 106 -2.49 -2.24 -20.14
N ARG A 107 -3.59 -1.50 -20.33
CA ARG A 107 -4.63 -1.28 -19.31
C ARG A 107 -5.13 -2.58 -18.64
N LYS A 108 -5.32 -3.65 -19.44
CA LYS A 108 -5.91 -4.91 -18.98
C LYS A 108 -5.09 -5.62 -17.88
N PRO A 109 -3.77 -5.88 -18.06
CA PRO A 109 -2.93 -6.42 -17.00
C PRO A 109 -2.97 -5.62 -15.70
N ILE A 110 -2.97 -4.29 -15.78
CA ILE A 110 -2.97 -3.42 -14.60
C ILE A 110 -4.27 -3.55 -13.80
N VAL A 111 -5.41 -3.49 -14.48
CA VAL A 111 -6.72 -3.62 -13.84
C VAL A 111 -6.89 -5.01 -13.19
N LEU A 112 -6.44 -6.07 -13.87
CA LEU A 112 -6.51 -7.43 -13.33
C LEU A 112 -5.64 -7.59 -12.08
N ALA A 113 -4.36 -7.17 -12.13
CA ALA A 113 -3.47 -7.26 -10.97
C ALA A 113 -4.00 -6.44 -9.79
N TRP A 114 -4.55 -5.25 -10.07
CA TRP A 114 -5.14 -4.39 -9.06
C TRP A 114 -6.35 -5.04 -8.39
N LEU A 115 -7.37 -5.41 -9.16
CA LEU A 115 -8.64 -5.89 -8.60
C LEU A 115 -8.54 -7.32 -8.03
N ALA A 116 -7.66 -8.16 -8.57
CA ALA A 116 -7.56 -9.56 -8.13
C ALA A 116 -6.66 -9.75 -6.90
N ILE A 117 -5.61 -8.94 -6.74
CA ILE A 117 -4.60 -9.15 -5.70
C ILE A 117 -4.41 -7.91 -4.84
N VAL A 118 -4.01 -6.78 -5.45
CA VAL A 118 -3.54 -5.62 -4.69
C VAL A 118 -4.67 -5.01 -3.85
N PHE A 119 -5.81 -4.71 -4.48
CA PHE A 119 -6.97 -4.11 -3.83
C PHE A 119 -7.52 -4.97 -2.68
N PRO A 120 -7.83 -6.27 -2.85
CA PRO A 120 -8.35 -7.08 -1.75
C PRO A 120 -7.34 -7.22 -0.61
N CYS A 121 -6.04 -7.39 -0.91
CA CYS A 121 -5.02 -7.51 0.13
C CYS A 121 -4.85 -6.22 0.93
N LEU A 122 -4.88 -5.05 0.28
CA LEU A 122 -4.84 -3.75 0.95
C LEU A 122 -6.09 -3.52 1.79
N LEU A 123 -7.27 -3.84 1.27
CA LEU A 123 -8.52 -3.70 2.01
C LEU A 123 -8.51 -4.53 3.29
N LEU A 124 -8.09 -5.80 3.19
CA LEU A 124 -7.95 -6.69 4.35
C LEU A 124 -6.90 -6.17 5.33
N ASN A 125 -5.77 -5.66 4.83
CA ASN A 125 -4.73 -5.14 5.71
C ASN A 125 -5.19 -3.90 6.49
N TYR A 126 -5.83 -2.93 5.84
CA TYR A 126 -6.32 -1.72 6.51
C TYR A 126 -7.49 -2.02 7.46
N ALA A 127 -8.43 -2.87 7.05
CA ALA A 127 -9.49 -3.30 7.95
C ALA A 127 -8.92 -4.06 9.16
N GLY A 128 -7.96 -4.97 8.95
CA GLY A 128 -7.28 -5.65 10.06
C GLY A 128 -6.52 -4.71 11.00
N GLN A 129 -5.92 -3.64 10.50
CA GLN A 129 -5.30 -2.62 11.36
C GLN A 129 -6.32 -1.82 12.18
N GLY A 130 -7.54 -1.64 11.67
CA GLY A 130 -8.62 -1.00 12.42
C GLY A 130 -9.27 -1.91 13.46
N ALA A 131 -9.08 -3.22 13.35
CA ALA A 131 -9.59 -4.25 14.25
C ALA A 131 -8.62 -4.60 15.40
N TYR A 132 -7.35 -4.22 15.28
CA TYR A 132 -6.28 -4.51 16.25
C TYR A 132 -6.15 -3.43 17.34
#